data_AF-A0A091N2C2-F1
#
_entry.id   AF-A0A091N2C2-F1
#
_cell.length_a   1.000
_cell.length_b   1.000
_cell.length_c   1.000
_cell.angle_alpha   90.00
_cell.angle_beta   90.00
_cell.angle_gamma   90.00
#
_symmetry.space_group_name_H-M   'P 1'
#
loop_
_entity.id
_entity.type
_entity.pdbx_description
1 polymer ?
#
loop_
_entity_poly.entity_id
_entity_poly.type
_entity_poly.pdbx_seq_one_letter_code
_entity_poly.pdbx_strand_id
1 'polypeptide(L)'
;YAPWCPACQQIELTWESFAKESEHLDITVGKVDVTQEPGLSGRFFVTTLPTIYHANDGVFRRYRGSRTLEDLQGYVLERKWEAVEPVAGWKSPSSIMMHGMAGLFHLSGWIRQIHSYLTGTLGIHVWISYAIFILATLLIGLFLGL
;
A
#
# COMPACT_ATOMS: atom_id res chain seq x y z
N TYR A 1 -5.57 4.79 -1.68
CA TYR A 1 -6.53 5.10 -2.76
C TYR A 1 -5.84 4.87 -4.10
N ALA A 2 -6.57 5.03 -5.22
CA ALA A 2 -5.97 5.13 -6.54
C ALA A 2 -6.70 6.22 -7.34
N PRO A 3 -6.03 6.96 -8.23
CA PRO A 3 -6.62 8.08 -8.96
C PRO A 3 -7.73 7.66 -9.93
N TRP A 4 -7.66 6.44 -10.47
CA TRP A 4 -8.64 5.89 -11.41
C TRP A 4 -9.84 5.21 -10.73
N CYS A 5 -9.88 5.16 -9.39
CA CYS A 5 -10.90 4.45 -8.62
C CYS A 5 -12.12 5.36 -8.33
N PRO A 6 -13.32 5.09 -8.90
CA PRO A 6 -14.48 5.98 -8.70
C PRO A 6 -14.94 6.06 -7.25
N ALA A 7 -14.95 4.93 -6.53
CA ALA A 7 -15.29 4.90 -5.10
C ALA A 7 -14.28 5.68 -4.22
N CYS A 8 -13.05 5.85 -4.70
CA CYS A 8 -12.02 6.63 -4.03
C CYS A 8 -12.25 8.13 -4.26
N GLN A 9 -12.60 8.52 -5.49
CA GLN A 9 -12.95 9.90 -5.82
C GLN A 9 -14.18 10.38 -5.02
N GLN A 10 -15.16 9.50 -4.78
CA GLN A 10 -16.36 9.82 -3.99
C GLN A 10 -16.07 10.15 -2.52
N ILE A 11 -15.10 9.48 -1.89
CA ILE A 11 -14.74 9.75 -0.48
C ILE A 11 -13.75 10.91 -0.33
N GLU A 12 -13.08 11.33 -1.41
CA GLU A 12 -11.97 12.30 -1.36
C GLU A 12 -12.32 13.57 -0.56
N LEU A 13 -13.46 14.20 -0.87
CA LEU A 13 -13.90 15.42 -0.19
C LEU A 13 -14.19 15.17 1.31
N THR A 14 -14.83 14.04 1.64
CA THR A 14 -15.08 13.65 3.04
C THR A 14 -13.78 13.41 3.78
N TRP A 15 -12.80 12.78 3.12
CA TRP A 15 -11.49 12.49 3.70
C TRP A 15 -10.69 13.78 3.97
N GLU A 16 -10.76 14.75 3.07
CA GLU A 16 -10.14 16.07 3.27
C GLU A 16 -10.80 16.85 4.41
N SER A 17 -12.13 16.82 4.51
CA SER A 17 -12.83 17.42 5.65
C SER A 17 -12.45 16.75 6.97
N PHE A 18 -12.38 15.41 6.99
CA PHE A 18 -11.95 14.65 8.16
C PHE A 18 -10.50 14.99 8.55
N ALA A 19 -9.61 15.18 7.57
CA ALA A 19 -8.23 15.58 7.82
C ALA A 19 -8.12 16.99 8.42
N LYS A 20 -9.02 17.93 8.10
CA LYS A 20 -9.05 19.25 8.74
C LYS A 20 -9.41 19.20 10.23
N GLU A 21 -10.22 18.22 10.61
CA GLU A 21 -10.63 17.98 12.01
C GLU A 21 -9.57 17.20 12.81
N SER A 22 -8.48 16.77 12.18
CA SER A 22 -7.48 15.89 12.79
C SER A 22 -6.82 16.47 14.05
N GLU A 23 -6.58 17.79 14.07
CA GLU A 23 -6.04 18.50 15.23
C GLU A 23 -7.02 18.49 16.42
N HIS A 24 -8.31 18.68 16.17
CA HIS A 24 -9.33 18.62 17.22
C HIS A 24 -9.50 17.21 17.80
N LEU A 25 -9.28 16.19 16.95
CA LEU A 25 -9.39 14.78 17.31
C LEU A 25 -8.09 14.19 17.91
N ASP A 26 -7.00 14.96 17.98
CA ASP A 26 -5.67 14.51 18.39
C ASP A 26 -5.18 13.27 17.61
N ILE A 27 -5.38 13.28 16.28
CA ILE A 27 -4.93 12.22 15.38
C ILE A 27 -4.16 12.78 14.18
N THR A 28 -3.45 11.91 13.47
CA THR A 28 -2.90 12.23 12.14
C THR A 28 -3.68 11.47 11.07
N VAL A 29 -4.09 12.18 10.02
CA VAL A 29 -4.79 11.61 8.87
C VAL A 29 -3.90 11.67 7.64
N GLY A 30 -3.72 10.54 6.95
CA GLY A 30 -2.91 10.44 5.74
C GLY A 30 -3.62 9.69 4.62
N LYS A 31 -3.16 9.88 3.38
CA LYS A 31 -3.61 9.11 2.22
C LYS A 31 -2.41 8.61 1.42
N VAL A 32 -2.49 7.37 0.93
CA VAL A 32 -1.44 6.73 0.12
C VAL A 32 -2.01 6.35 -1.23
N ASP A 33 -1.34 6.76 -2.30
CA ASP A 33 -1.64 6.32 -3.66
C ASP A 33 -0.95 4.98 -3.93
N VAL A 34 -1.74 3.90 -4.04
CA VAL A 34 -1.20 2.56 -4.27
C VAL A 34 -0.61 2.37 -5.67
N THR A 35 -0.86 3.30 -6.59
CA THR A 35 -0.24 3.29 -7.92
C THR A 35 1.19 3.80 -7.92
N GLN A 36 1.52 4.68 -6.98
CA GLN A 36 2.87 5.24 -6.79
C GLN A 36 3.66 4.46 -5.74
N GLU A 37 2.98 3.87 -4.76
CA GLU A 37 3.60 3.16 -3.63
C GLU A 37 3.26 1.66 -3.64
N PRO A 38 3.80 0.86 -4.59
CA PRO A 38 3.51 -0.56 -4.69
C PRO A 38 3.99 -1.34 -3.46
N GLY A 39 5.10 -0.93 -2.84
CA GLY A 39 5.61 -1.57 -1.64
C GLY A 39 4.68 -1.40 -0.44
N LEU A 40 4.13 -0.20 -0.21
CA LEU A 40 3.13 0.03 0.83
C LEU A 40 1.83 -0.74 0.54
N SER A 41 1.41 -0.79 -0.73
CA SER A 41 0.26 -1.60 -1.16
C SER A 41 0.44 -3.08 -0.77
N GLY A 42 1.62 -3.64 -1.06
CA GLY A 42 1.98 -5.01 -0.66
C GLY A 42 2.05 -5.17 0.86
N ARG A 43 2.70 -4.25 1.57
CA ARG A 43 2.89 -4.27 3.03
C ARG A 43 1.58 -4.24 3.82
N PHE A 44 0.59 -3.50 3.33
CA PHE A 44 -0.74 -3.42 3.94
C PHE A 44 -1.74 -4.41 3.33
N PHE A 45 -1.26 -5.28 2.43
CA PHE A 45 -2.05 -6.28 1.70
C PHE A 45 -3.34 -5.69 1.11
N VAL A 46 -3.21 -4.55 0.41
CA VAL A 46 -4.36 -3.81 -0.13
C VAL A 46 -4.90 -4.52 -1.37
N THR A 47 -6.00 -5.27 -1.20
CA THR A 47 -6.67 -5.99 -2.30
C THR A 47 -7.91 -5.27 -2.85
N THR A 48 -8.44 -4.30 -2.10
CA THR A 48 -9.67 -3.57 -2.44
C THR A 48 -9.53 -2.09 -2.13
N LEU A 49 -10.15 -1.23 -2.93
CA LEU A 49 -10.10 0.22 -2.74
C LEU A 49 -11.50 0.86 -2.61
N PRO A 50 -11.62 1.97 -1.86
CA PRO A 50 -10.65 2.44 -0.88
C PRO A 50 -10.60 1.50 0.34
N THR A 51 -9.43 1.37 0.95
CA THR A 51 -9.25 0.69 2.24
C THR A 51 -8.66 1.69 3.22
N ILE A 52 -9.27 1.77 4.40
CA ILE A 52 -8.89 2.66 5.49
C ILE A 52 -8.37 1.80 6.64
N TYR A 53 -7.24 2.19 7.19
CA TYR A 53 -6.67 1.59 8.38
C TYR A 53 -6.58 2.64 9.49
N HIS A 54 -6.99 2.25 10.68
CA HIS A 54 -6.68 2.96 11.91
C HIS A 54 -5.44 2.32 12.54
N ALA A 55 -4.47 3.14 12.93
CA ALA A 55 -3.24 2.71 13.56
C ALA A 55 -3.11 3.41 14.91
N ASN A 56 -2.96 2.63 15.97
CA ASN A 56 -2.70 3.15 17.31
C ASN A 56 -1.68 2.23 17.99
N ASP A 57 -0.57 2.80 18.50
CA ASP A 57 0.53 2.06 19.13
C ASP A 57 1.03 0.84 18.34
N GLY A 58 1.15 0.99 17.02
CA GLY A 58 1.58 -0.10 16.12
C GLY A 58 0.54 -1.20 15.88
N VAL A 59 -0.67 -1.06 16.46
CA VAL A 59 -1.81 -1.95 16.23
C VAL A 59 -2.68 -1.39 15.11
N PHE A 60 -2.75 -2.14 14.03
CA PHE A 60 -3.55 -1.77 12.86
C PHE A 60 -4.93 -2.42 12.91
N ARG A 61 -5.96 -1.65 12.59
CA ARG A 61 -7.36 -2.08 12.52
C ARG A 61 -7.96 -1.63 11.20
N ARG A 62 -8.66 -2.53 10.50
CA ARG A 62 -9.31 -2.17 9.24
C ARG A 62 -10.66 -1.52 9.53
N TYR A 63 -10.83 -0.28 9.10
CA TYR A 63 -12.11 0.39 9.20
C TYR A 63 -13.10 -0.20 8.20
N ARG A 64 -14.31 -0.53 8.67
CA ARG A 64 -15.40 -1.12 7.88
C ARG A 64 -16.72 -0.34 8.01
N GLY A 65 -16.71 0.78 8.71
CA GLY A 65 -17.87 1.65 8.86
C GLY A 65 -18.24 2.36 7.57
N SER A 66 -19.29 3.17 7.66
CA SER A 66 -19.67 4.09 6.61
C SER A 66 -18.58 5.13 6.41
N ARG A 67 -18.45 5.63 5.18
CA ARG A 67 -17.37 6.55 4.81
C ARG A 67 -17.84 8.01 4.89
N THR A 68 -18.79 8.30 5.77
CA THR A 68 -19.28 9.66 6.02
C THR A 68 -18.39 10.35 7.05
N LEU A 69 -18.45 11.68 7.10
CA LEU A 69 -17.62 12.46 8.01
C LEU A 69 -17.97 12.15 9.46
N GLU A 70 -19.27 12.05 9.75
CA GLU A 70 -19.81 11.83 11.10
C GLU A 70 -19.39 10.47 11.65
N ASP A 71 -19.39 9.42 10.81
CA ASP A 71 -19.01 8.08 11.25
C ASP A 71 -17.49 7.96 11.45
N LEU A 72 -16.69 8.62 10.60
CA LEU A 72 -15.23 8.70 10.79
C LEU A 72 -14.87 9.45 12.08
N GLN A 73 -15.53 10.57 12.36
CA GLN A 73 -15.35 11.32 13.60
C GLN A 73 -15.80 10.50 14.81
N GLY A 74 -17.00 9.92 14.77
CA GLY A 74 -17.53 9.07 15.84
C GLY A 74 -16.68 7.83 16.09
N TYR A 75 -16.04 7.26 15.05
CA TYR A 75 -15.13 6.13 15.19
C TYR A 75 -13.94 6.45 16.10
N VAL A 76 -13.43 7.67 16.03
CA VAL A 76 -12.30 8.16 16.84
C VAL A 76 -12.78 8.65 18.20
N LEU A 77 -13.74 9.58 18.22
CA LEU A 77 -14.24 10.24 19.43
C LEU A 77 -14.85 9.25 20.43
N GLU A 78 -15.69 8.34 19.94
CA GLU A 78 -16.36 7.35 20.79
C GLU A 78 -15.51 6.08 20.99
N ARG A 79 -14.25 6.08 20.52
CA ARG A 79 -13.31 4.95 20.60
C ARG A 79 -13.88 3.63 20.05
N LYS A 80 -14.74 3.69 19.03
CA LYS A 80 -15.34 2.49 18.39
C LYS A 80 -14.29 1.53 17.85
N TRP A 81 -13.08 2.02 17.59
CA TRP A 81 -11.93 1.21 17.21
C TRP A 81 -11.55 0.14 18.25
N GLU A 82 -11.89 0.29 19.53
CA GLU A 82 -11.59 -0.72 20.55
C GLU A 82 -12.34 -2.02 20.32
N ALA A 83 -13.57 -1.94 19.80
CA ALA A 83 -14.38 -3.10 19.44
C ALA A 83 -13.97 -3.74 18.10
N VAL A 84 -13.11 -3.09 17.32
CA VAL A 84 -12.64 -3.62 16.04
C VAL A 84 -11.44 -4.51 16.26
N GLU A 85 -11.56 -5.76 15.81
CA GLU A 85 -10.46 -6.72 15.85
C GLU A 85 -9.23 -6.20 15.10
N PRO A 86 -8.04 -6.28 15.71
CA PRO A 86 -6.80 -5.90 15.05
C PRO A 86 -6.49 -6.85 13.90
N VAL A 87 -5.74 -6.35 12.92
CA VAL A 87 -5.16 -7.18 11.87
C VAL A 87 -4.26 -8.22 12.54
N ALA A 88 -4.45 -9.49 12.18
CA ALA A 88 -3.66 -10.58 12.71
C ALA A 88 -2.15 -10.30 12.62
N GLY A 89 -1.38 -10.61 13.68
CA GLY A 89 0.02 -10.21 13.79
C GLY A 89 0.88 -10.57 12.57
N TRP A 90 0.68 -11.75 11.98
CA TRP A 90 1.41 -12.18 10.77
C TRP A 90 1.04 -11.38 9.50
N LYS A 91 -0.18 -10.81 9.44
CA LYS A 91 -0.63 -9.89 8.38
C LYS A 91 -0.41 -8.42 8.73
N SER A 92 0.08 -8.12 9.94
CA SER A 92 0.30 -6.74 10.35
C SER A 92 1.38 -6.10 9.47
N PRO A 93 1.20 -4.86 9.01
CA PRO A 93 2.23 -4.10 8.30
C PRO A 93 3.55 -4.01 9.06
N SER A 94 3.54 -4.10 10.40
CA SER A 94 4.74 -4.08 11.24
C SER A 94 5.46 -5.44 11.32
N SER A 95 4.89 -6.52 10.78
CA SER A 95 5.49 -7.86 10.84
C SER A 95 6.63 -8.07 9.85
N ILE A 96 7.57 -8.95 10.19
CA ILE A 96 8.70 -9.31 9.31
C ILE A 96 8.20 -9.83 7.96
N MET A 97 7.14 -10.64 7.97
CA MET A 97 6.54 -11.20 6.76
C MET A 97 6.07 -10.09 5.80
N MET A 98 5.36 -9.09 6.31
CA MET A 98 4.85 -7.99 5.48
C MET A 98 5.94 -7.00 5.04
N HIS A 99 7.04 -6.87 5.80
CA HIS A 99 8.22 -6.16 5.31
C HIS A 99 8.86 -6.89 4.12
N GLY A 100 8.95 -8.22 4.17
CA GLY A 100 9.39 -9.05 3.04
C GLY A 100 8.49 -8.87 1.81
N MET A 101 7.16 -8.85 2.03
CA MET A 101 6.19 -8.59 0.96
C MET A 101 6.39 -7.21 0.33
N ALA A 102 6.67 -6.17 1.13
CA ALA A 102 6.98 -4.84 0.63
C ALA A 102 8.21 -4.87 -0.29
N GLY A 103 9.26 -5.58 0.13
CA GLY A 103 10.49 -5.78 -0.66
C GLY A 103 10.21 -6.46 -2.01
N LEU A 104 9.36 -7.50 -2.02
CA LEU A 104 8.96 -8.18 -3.26
C LEU A 104 8.24 -7.23 -4.23
N PHE A 105 7.32 -6.42 -3.73
CA PHE A 105 6.57 -5.47 -4.56
C PHE A 105 7.47 -4.34 -5.09
N HIS A 106 8.39 -3.82 -4.27
CA HIS A 106 9.40 -2.86 -4.73
C HIS A 106 10.29 -3.46 -5.82
N LEU A 107 10.77 -4.69 -5.63
CA LEU A 107 11.57 -5.40 -6.62
C LEU A 107 10.81 -5.56 -7.94
N SER A 108 9.53 -5.98 -7.88
CA SER A 108 8.67 -6.06 -9.06
C SER A 108 8.53 -4.70 -9.77
N GLY A 109 8.32 -3.62 -9.02
CA GLY A 109 8.22 -2.27 -9.57
C GLY A 109 9.52 -1.83 -10.26
N TRP A 110 10.66 -2.12 -9.64
CA TRP A 110 11.99 -1.82 -10.16
C TRP A 110 12.32 -2.61 -11.44
N ILE A 111 11.99 -3.90 -11.49
CA ILE A 111 12.15 -4.73 -12.71
C ILE A 111 11.32 -4.14 -13.86
N ARG A 112 10.07 -3.76 -13.61
CA ARG A 112 9.21 -3.11 -14.61
C ARG A 112 9.82 -1.81 -15.11
N GLN A 113 10.37 -1.00 -14.20
CA GLN A 113 11.00 0.27 -14.55
C GLN A 113 12.23 0.05 -15.45
N ILE A 114 13.11 -0.89 -15.10
CA ILE A 114 14.25 -1.24 -15.95
C ILE A 114 13.79 -1.71 -17.33
N HIS A 115 12.78 -2.59 -17.39
CA HIS A 115 12.26 -3.06 -18.67
C HIS A 115 11.77 -1.90 -19.55
N SER A 116 10.99 -0.98 -18.98
CA SER A 116 10.51 0.20 -19.69
C SER A 116 11.63 1.13 -20.12
N TYR A 117 12.69 1.25 -19.33
CA TYR A 117 13.86 2.05 -19.69
C TYR A 117 14.65 1.43 -20.84
N LEU A 118 14.92 0.12 -20.77
CA LEU A 118 15.63 -0.61 -21.84
C LEU A 118 14.89 -0.52 -23.17
N THR A 119 13.57 -0.75 -23.15
CA THR A 119 12.77 -0.81 -24.38
C THR A 119 12.37 0.58 -24.89
N GLY A 120 11.97 1.49 -24.00
CA GLY A 120 11.48 2.81 -24.36
C GLY A 120 12.58 3.84 -24.59
N THR A 121 13.60 3.89 -23.73
CA THR A 121 14.66 4.92 -23.80
C THR A 121 15.86 4.45 -24.61
N LEU A 122 16.32 3.21 -24.40
CA LEU A 122 17.48 2.66 -25.12
C LEU A 122 17.11 1.97 -26.44
N GLY A 123 15.81 1.83 -26.74
CA GLY A 123 15.33 1.20 -27.97
C GLY A 123 15.67 -0.28 -28.10
N ILE A 124 16.02 -0.94 -27.00
CA ILE A 124 16.37 -2.36 -27.00
C ILE A 124 15.11 -3.18 -27.27
N HIS A 125 15.21 -4.16 -28.17
CA HIS A 125 14.09 -5.03 -28.48
C HIS A 125 13.61 -5.82 -27.24
N VAL A 126 12.30 -5.99 -27.09
CA VAL A 126 11.66 -6.61 -25.92
C VAL A 126 12.27 -7.98 -25.55
N TRP A 127 12.49 -8.86 -26.54
CA TRP A 127 13.16 -10.16 -26.36
C TRP A 127 14.55 -10.07 -25.72
N ILE A 128 15.34 -9.05 -26.07
CA ILE A 128 16.68 -8.86 -25.50
C ILE A 128 16.56 -8.44 -24.03
N SER A 129 15.61 -7.56 -23.69
CA SER A 129 15.36 -7.20 -22.29
C SER A 129 14.98 -8.43 -21.45
N TYR A 130 14.12 -9.32 -21.98
CA TYR A 130 13.80 -10.57 -21.27
C TYR A 130 14.99 -11.51 -21.15
N ALA A 131 15.82 -11.63 -22.18
CA ALA A 131 17.05 -12.43 -22.10
C ALA A 131 17.99 -11.94 -21.00
N ILE A 132 18.14 -10.61 -20.83
CA ILE A 132 18.93 -10.01 -19.76
C ILE A 132 18.38 -10.40 -18.38
N PHE A 133 17.06 -10.30 -18.17
CA PHE A 133 16.45 -10.67 -16.89
C PHE A 133 16.57 -12.17 -16.58
N ILE A 134 16.41 -13.04 -17.59
CA ILE A 134 16.60 -14.48 -17.44
C ILE A 134 18.04 -14.78 -17.02
N LEU A 135 19.03 -14.21 -17.74
CA LEU A 135 20.44 -14.40 -17.41
C LEU A 135 20.77 -13.91 -16.01
N ALA A 136 20.28 -12.72 -15.63
CA ALA A 136 20.47 -12.19 -14.27
C ALA A 136 19.87 -13.12 -13.21
N THR A 137 18.68 -13.65 -13.44
CA THR A 137 18.02 -14.58 -12.50
C THR A 137 18.81 -15.88 -12.36
N LEU A 138 19.33 -16.44 -13.45
CA LEU A 138 20.17 -17.64 -13.43
C LEU A 138 21.49 -17.42 -12.68
N LEU A 139 22.15 -16.28 -12.91
CA LEU A 139 23.40 -15.92 -12.24
C LEU A 139 23.19 -15.72 -10.73
N ILE A 140 22.11 -15.05 -10.34
CA ILE A 140 21.75 -14.87 -8.92
C ILE A 140 21.46 -16.23 -8.28
N GLY A 141 20.70 -17.10 -8.96
CA GLY A 141 20.41 -18.46 -8.47
C GLY A 141 21.67 -19.31 -8.30
N LEU A 142 22.59 -19.24 -9.26
CA LEU A 142 23.87 -19.93 -9.19
C LEU A 142 24.73 -19.43 -8.02
N PHE A 143 24.78 -18.11 -7.81
CA PHE A 143 25.57 -17.51 -6.73
C PHE A 143 24.99 -17.79 -5.34
N LEU A 144 23.65 -17.80 -5.19
CA LEU A 144 22.99 -18.14 -3.92
C LEU A 144 23.05 -19.64 -3.60
N GLY A 145 23.24 -20.50 -4.60
CA GLY A 145 23.35 -21.94 -4.44
C GLY A 145 24.76 -22.47 -4.17
N LEU A 146 25.78 -21.61 -4.29
CA LEU A 146 27.20 -21.88 -4.02
C LEU A 146 27.59 -21.41 -2.61
#